data_AF-A0A164JGW9-F1
#
_entry.id   AF-A0A164JGW9-F1
#
_cell.length_a   1.000
_cell.length_b   1.000
_cell.length_c   1.000
_cell.angle_alpha   90.00
_cell.angle_beta   90.00
_cell.angle_gamma   90.00
#
_symmetry.space_group_name_H-M   'P 1'
#
loop_
_entity.id
_entity.type
_entity.pdbx_description
1 polymer ?
#
loop_
_entity_poly.entity_id
_entity_poly.type
_entity_poly.pdbx_seq_one_letter_code
_entity_poly.pdbx_strand_id
1 'polypeptide(L)'
;MQAFQQLQWTEVELRPSRLNAAGWCMWCLELGCLKARCIELHECSAWAVCPDCDGCEFSDIATSTRCHCMGGVIEMTSAPLSVVR
;
A
#
# COMPACT_ATOMS: atom_id res chain seq x y z
N MET A 1 11.48 25.98 32.43
CA MET A 1 10.58 26.03 31.27
C MET A 1 11.22 25.22 30.15
N GLN A 2 10.81 23.96 29.97
CA GLN A 2 11.25 23.13 28.85
C GLN A 2 10.07 23.06 27.87
N ALA A 3 10.27 23.63 26.68
CA ALA A 3 9.32 23.52 25.59
C ALA A 3 9.43 22.10 25.01
N PHE A 4 8.41 21.27 25.26
CA PHE A 4 8.23 20.02 24.53
C PHE A 4 7.74 20.38 23.13
N GLN A 5 8.63 20.30 22.13
CA GLN A 5 8.22 20.32 20.74
C GLN A 5 7.44 19.04 20.44
N GLN A 6 6.12 19.19 20.30
CA GLN A 6 5.26 18.15 19.77
C GLN A 6 5.63 17.93 18.30
N LEU A 7 6.22 16.77 18.01
CA LEU A 7 6.39 16.31 16.64
C LEU A 7 4.99 16.08 16.06
N GLN A 8 4.59 16.98 15.17
CA GLN A 8 3.39 16.81 14.35
C GLN A 8 3.69 15.70 13.35
N TRP A 9 3.21 14.50 13.63
CA TRP A 9 3.18 13.42 12.65
C TRP A 9 2.16 13.81 11.59
N THR A 10 2.62 14.32 10.46
CA THR A 10 1.78 14.40 9.26
C THR A 10 1.34 12.98 8.93
N GLU A 11 0.03 12.75 8.82
CA GLU A 11 -0.52 11.46 8.40
C GLU A 11 0.18 11.04 7.10
N VAL A 12 1.04 10.03 7.18
CA VAL A 12 1.74 9.51 6.01
C VAL A 12 0.69 8.79 5.18
N GLU A 13 0.46 9.25 3.96
CA GLU A 13 -0.41 8.55 3.03
C GLU A 13 0.20 7.16 2.75
N LEU A 14 -0.44 6.11 3.28
CA LEU A 14 0.01 4.71 3.21
C LEU A 14 -0.14 4.08 1.81
N ARG A 15 -0.49 4.87 0.80
CA ARG A 15 -0.74 4.41 -0.57
C ARG A 15 0.58 4.31 -1.35
N PRO A 16 0.95 3.12 -1.84
CA PRO A 16 2.18 2.96 -2.62
C PRO A 16 2.00 3.60 -3.99
N SER A 17 3.11 3.90 -4.67
CA SER A 17 3.06 4.30 -6.08
C SER A 17 2.41 3.20 -6.94
N ARG A 18 1.49 3.58 -7.83
CA ARG A 18 0.89 2.67 -8.82
C ARG A 18 1.92 2.01 -9.72
N LEU A 19 2.96 2.77 -10.07
CA LEU A 19 4.09 2.26 -10.86
C LEU A 19 5.19 1.85 -9.90
N ASN A 20 5.76 0.66 -10.09
CA ASN A 20 6.97 0.27 -9.36
C ASN A 20 8.15 1.16 -9.77
N ALA A 21 9.29 1.01 -9.08
CA ALA A 21 10.49 1.81 -9.35
C ALA A 21 11.02 1.70 -10.80
N ALA A 22 10.65 0.64 -11.53
CA ALA A 22 10.99 0.43 -12.93
C ALA A 22 9.89 0.91 -13.91
N GLY A 23 8.84 1.59 -13.42
CA GLY A 23 7.77 2.17 -14.23
C GLY A 23 6.65 1.21 -14.62
N TRP A 24 6.60 -0.02 -14.07
CA TRP A 24 5.57 -1.00 -14.40
C TRP A 24 4.32 -0.84 -13.52
N CYS A 25 3.15 -0.86 -14.15
CA CYS A 25 1.87 -0.80 -13.43
C CYS A 25 1.59 -2.07 -12.63
N MET A 26 1.25 -1.91 -11.35
CA MET A 26 0.94 -3.03 -10.46
C MET A 26 -0.27 -3.88 -10.89
N TRP A 27 -1.23 -3.33 -11.64
CA TRP A 27 -2.42 -4.05 -12.08
C TRP A 27 -2.30 -4.66 -13.47
N CYS A 28 -1.85 -3.87 -14.45
CA CYS A 28 -1.87 -4.30 -15.85
C CYS A 28 -0.50 -4.73 -16.37
N LEU A 29 0.56 -4.57 -15.58
CA LEU A 29 1.93 -4.94 -15.94
C LEU A 29 2.41 -4.32 -17.27
N GLU A 30 1.99 -3.08 -17.56
CA GLU A 30 2.53 -2.32 -18.68
C GLU A 30 3.49 -1.23 -18.18
N LEU A 31 4.56 -1.03 -18.93
CA LEU A 31 5.55 0.02 -18.70
C LEU A 31 4.93 1.40 -19.02
N GLY A 32 5.00 2.33 -18.07
CA GLY A 32 4.50 3.69 -18.26
C GLY A 32 2.98 3.77 -18.45
N CYS A 33 2.21 2.85 -17.86
CA CYS A 33 0.76 2.76 -18.06
C CYS A 33 0.03 4.07 -17.73
N LEU A 34 -0.82 4.52 -18.66
CA LEU A 34 -1.72 5.68 -18.54
C LEU A 34 -3.21 5.32 -18.68
N LYS A 35 -3.56 4.03 -18.60
CA LYS A 35 -4.95 3.58 -18.77
C LYS A 35 -5.83 4.12 -17.63
N ALA A 36 -6.92 4.80 -17.98
CA ALA A 36 -7.88 5.39 -17.03
C ALA A 36 -8.31 4.39 -15.95
N ARG A 37 -8.68 3.16 -16.33
CA ARG A 37 -9.03 2.09 -15.40
C ARG A 37 -7.99 1.86 -14.28
N CYS A 38 -6.69 1.89 -14.60
CA CYS A 38 -5.65 1.65 -13.59
C CYS A 38 -5.43 2.86 -12.68
N ILE A 39 -5.70 4.07 -13.17
CA ILE A 39 -5.63 5.31 -12.39
C ILE A 39 -6.81 5.35 -11.43
N GLU A 40 -8.03 5.15 -11.92
CA GLU A 40 -9.25 5.13 -11.12
C GLU A 40 -9.21 4.06 -10.03
N LEU A 41 -8.75 2.84 -10.36
CA LEU A 41 -8.56 1.79 -9.35
C LEU A 41 -7.62 2.27 -8.23
N HIS A 42 -6.47 2.85 -8.58
CA HIS A 42 -5.48 3.31 -7.60
C HIS A 42 -5.99 4.42 -6.68
N GLU A 43 -6.68 5.40 -7.25
CA GLU A 43 -7.25 6.53 -6.52
C GLU A 43 -8.35 6.08 -5.56
N CYS A 44 -9.13 5.06 -5.93
CA CYS A 44 -10.19 4.50 -5.10
C CYS A 44 -9.71 3.43 -4.11
N SER A 45 -8.51 2.88 -4.25
CA SER A 45 -7.98 1.88 -3.33
C SER A 45 -7.66 2.48 -1.95
N ALA A 46 -8.06 1.74 -0.92
CA ALA A 46 -7.62 1.95 0.46
C ALA A 46 -6.46 1.01 0.79
N TRP A 47 -5.53 1.48 1.61
CA TRP A 47 -4.28 0.77 1.90
C TRP A 47 -4.02 0.75 3.40
N ALA A 48 -3.42 -0.34 3.87
CA ALA A 48 -2.98 -0.51 5.25
C ALA A 48 -1.58 -1.12 5.30
N VAL A 49 -0.87 -0.89 6.41
CA VAL A 49 0.35 -1.64 6.73
C VAL A 49 0.02 -3.14 6.71
N CYS A 50 0.88 -3.92 6.06
CA CYS A 50 0.72 -5.36 5.98
C CYS A 50 0.83 -5.97 7.39
N PRO A 51 -0.22 -6.64 7.90
CA PRO A 51 -0.22 -7.20 9.25
C PRO A 51 0.68 -8.44 9.38
N ASP A 52 1.07 -9.07 8.26
CA ASP A 52 1.88 -10.29 8.28
C ASP A 52 3.37 -9.99 8.45
N CYS A 53 3.82 -8.80 8.04
CA CYS A 53 5.23 -8.40 8.12
C CYS A 53 5.46 -7.07 8.82
N ASP A 54 4.41 -6.46 9.40
CA ASP A 54 4.45 -5.15 10.04
C ASP A 54 5.14 -4.07 9.17
N GLY A 55 4.98 -4.18 7.85
CA GLY A 55 5.56 -3.26 6.88
C GLY A 55 7.03 -3.50 6.51
N CYS A 56 7.71 -4.51 7.06
CA CYS A 56 9.13 -4.72 6.79
C CYS A 56 9.45 -5.47 5.49
N GLU A 57 8.45 -5.96 4.76
CA GLU A 57 8.56 -6.74 3.52
C GLU A 57 9.09 -8.18 3.65
N PHE A 58 9.44 -8.62 4.85
CA PHE A 58 9.93 -9.98 5.12
C PHE A 58 8.99 -10.71 6.08
N SER A 59 8.55 -11.92 5.70
CA SER A 59 7.82 -12.80 6.61
C SER A 59 8.78 -13.57 7.53
N ASP A 60 10.03 -13.77 7.08
CA ASP A 60 11.11 -14.32 7.89
C ASP A 60 12.45 -13.74 7.42
N ILE A 61 13.08 -12.96 8.29
CA ILE A 61 14.38 -12.33 8.05
C ILE A 61 15.50 -13.37 8.02
N ALA A 62 15.42 -14.43 8.83
CA ALA A 62 16.47 -15.44 8.92
C ALA A 62 16.63 -16.23 7.62
N THR A 63 15.52 -16.46 6.91
CA THR A 63 15.51 -17.13 5.61
C THR A 63 15.46 -16.16 4.42
N SER A 64 15.39 -14.85 4.67
CA SER A 64 15.14 -13.83 3.64
C SER A 64 13.85 -14.07 2.84
N THR A 65 12.85 -14.71 3.46
CA THR A 65 11.56 -14.97 2.82
C THR A 65 10.76 -13.66 2.75
N ARG A 66 10.37 -13.29 1.53
CA ARG A 66 9.59 -12.05 1.27
C ARG A 66 8.12 -12.28 1.64
N CYS A 67 7.52 -11.25 2.24
CA CYS A 67 6.08 -11.23 2.46
C CYS A 67 5.35 -10.99 1.13
N HIS A 68 4.14 -11.56 0.98
CA HIS A 68 3.28 -11.37 -0.18
C HIS A 68 2.48 -10.04 -0.06
N CYS A 69 3.20 -8.94 0.17
CA CYS A 69 2.65 -7.59 0.25
C CYS A 69 3.26 -6.70 -0.83
N MET A 70 2.74 -5.49 -0.98
CA MET A 70 3.25 -4.50 -1.90
C MET A 70 4.13 -3.49 -1.17
N GLY A 71 5.41 -3.80 -0.97
CA GLY A 71 6.33 -2.88 -0.31
C GLY A 71 5.90 -2.53 1.12
N GLY A 72 5.43 -3.52 1.87
CA GLY A 72 5.01 -3.36 3.27
C GLY A 72 3.53 -3.00 3.47
N VAL A 73 2.76 -2.84 2.40
CA VAL A 73 1.32 -2.53 2.48
C VAL A 73 0.45 -3.52 1.71
N ILE A 74 -0.83 -3.58 2.06
CA ILE A 74 -1.84 -4.36 1.35
C ILE A 74 -3.01 -3.45 0.95
N GLU A 75 -3.63 -3.76 -0.17
CA GLU A 75 -4.89 -3.15 -0.55
C GLU A 75 -6.00 -3.71 0.34
N MET A 76 -6.73 -2.83 1.01
CA MET A 76 -7.89 -3.22 1.79
C MET A 76 -9.04 -3.52 0.84
N THR A 77 -9.47 -4.77 0.82
CA THR A 77 -10.76 -5.09 0.21
C THR A 77 -11.85 -4.47 1.06
N SER A 78 -12.61 -3.53 0.50
CA SER A 78 -13.89 -3.16 1.09
C SER A 78 -14.73 -4.42 1.14
N ALA A 79 -15.18 -4.86 2.33
CA ALA A 79 -16.14 -5.94 2.41
C ALA A 79 -17.33 -5.58 1.48
N PRO A 80 -17.84 -6.51 0.66
CA PRO A 80 -19.04 -6.23 -0.11
C PRO A 80 -20.10 -5.79 0.90
N LEU A 81 -20.70 -4.62 0.68
CA LEU A 81 -21.90 -4.21 1.39
C LEU A 81 -22.89 -5.35 1.21
N SER A 82 -23.05 -6.18 2.24
CA SER A 82 -24.05 -7.23 2.25
C SER A 82 -25.38 -6.51 2.12
N VAL A 83 -26.00 -6.64 0.94
CA VAL A 83 -27.35 -6.18 0.71
C VAL A 83 -28.23 -7.00 1.65
N VAL A 84 -28.56 -6.42 2.80
CA VAL A 84 -29.64 -6.90 3.64
C VAL A 84 -30.90 -6.76 2.80
N ARG A 85 -31.38 -7.89 2.27
CA ARG A 85 -32.72 -8.01 1.69
C ARG A 85 -33.74 -8.25 2.79
#